data_AF-A0A962RTE7-F1
#
_entry.id   AF-A0A962RTE7-F1
#
_cell.length_a   1.000
_cell.length_b   1.000
_cell.length_c   1.000
_cell.angle_alpha   90.00
_cell.angle_beta   90.00
_cell.angle_gamma   90.00
#
_symmetry.space_group_name_H-M   'P 1'
#
loop_
_entity.id
_entity.type
_entity.pdbx_description
1 polymer ?
#
loop_
_entity_poly.entity_id
_entity_poly.type
_entity_poly.pdbx_seq_one_letter_code
_entity_poly.pdbx_strand_id
1 'polypeptide(L)' 'THYQALTDEFLRARAQELLANDELTIKQVAAALGFDNPANFGKAFKRWCGVSPGRYRSGAASA' A
#
# COMPACT_ATOMS: atom_id res chain seq x y z
N THR A 1 -13.48 16.92 -11.14
CA THR A 1 -13.70 15.55 -11.67
C THR A 1 -12.69 14.62 -11.03
N HIS A 2 -13.03 13.98 -9.91
CA HIS A 2 -12.02 13.30 -9.08
C HIS A 2 -11.94 11.80 -9.41
N TYR A 3 -11.29 11.46 -10.52
CA TYR A 3 -11.00 10.07 -10.91
C TYR A 3 -10.12 9.34 -9.87
N GLN A 4 -9.44 10.11 -9.01
CA GLN A 4 -8.56 9.61 -7.96
C GLN A 4 -9.28 8.68 -6.95
N ALA A 5 -10.55 8.93 -6.63
CA ALA A 5 -11.27 8.14 -5.61
C ALA A 5 -11.55 6.69 -6.06
N LEU A 6 -11.86 6.48 -7.34
CA LEU A 6 -12.06 5.14 -7.91
C LEU A 6 -10.75 4.34 -7.93
N THR A 7 -9.64 5.03 -8.20
CA THR A 7 -8.31 4.41 -8.17
C THR A 7 -7.83 4.14 -6.76
N ASP A 8 -8.15 5.00 -5.78
CA ASP A 8 -7.73 4.86 -4.39
C ASP A 8 -8.25 3.54 -3.78
N GLU A 9 -9.51 3.17 -4.05
CA GLU A 9 -10.11 1.95 -3.51
C GLU A 9 -9.47 0.68 -4.11
N PHE A 10 -9.25 0.67 -5.43
CA PHE A 10 -8.55 -0.43 -6.11
C PHE A 10 -7.09 -0.56 -5.66
N LEU A 11 -6.37 0.56 -5.57
CA LEU A 11 -4.99 0.60 -5.11
C LEU A 11 -4.88 0.13 -3.66
N ARG A 12 -5.84 0.50 -2.80
CA ARG A 12 -5.90 0.04 -1.41
C ARG A 12 -6.02 -1.48 -1.34
N ALA A 13 -6.99 -2.08 -2.05
CA ALA A 13 -7.19 -3.52 -2.05
C ALA A 13 -5.93 -4.24 -2.55
N ARG A 14 -5.36 -3.78 -3.66
CA ARG A 14 -4.14 -4.38 -4.23
C ARG A 14 -2.93 -4.23 -3.31
N ALA A 15 -2.78 -3.09 -2.65
CA ALA A 15 -1.71 -2.88 -1.67
C ALA A 15 -1.82 -3.83 -0.48
N GLN A 16 -3.03 -4.09 0.02
CA GLN A 16 -3.26 -5.02 1.13
C GLN A 16 -2.88 -6.46 0.75
N GLU A 17 -3.27 -6.92 -0.45
CA GLU A 17 -2.89 -8.24 -0.94
C GLU A 17 -1.37 -8.37 -1.11
N LEU A 18 -0.71 -7.37 -1.69
CA LEU A 18 0.74 -7.39 -1.88
C LEU A 18 1.49 -7.31 -0.54
N LEU A 19 0.95 -6.61 0.46
CA LEU A 19 1.54 -6.54 1.80
C LEU A 19 1.34 -7.80 2.64
N ALA A 20 0.35 -8.64 2.29
CA ALA A 20 0.18 -9.96 2.89
C ALA A 20 1.25 -10.96 2.41
N ASN A 21 1.90 -10.68 1.27
CA ASN A 21 3.01 -11.47 0.77
C ASN A 21 4.33 -10.98 1.40
N ASP A 22 4.92 -11.76 2.30
CA ASP A 22 6.15 -11.37 3.00
C ASP A 22 7.38 -11.29 2.07
N GLU A 23 7.32 -11.95 0.91
CA GLU A 23 8.36 -11.92 -0.12
C GLU A 23 8.53 -10.52 -0.76
N LEU A 24 7.49 -9.69 -0.75
CA LEU A 24 7.50 -8.38 -1.39
C LEU A 24 7.89 -7.29 -0.40
N THR A 25 8.93 -6.53 -0.76
CA THR A 25 9.32 -5.34 0.01
C THR A 25 8.37 -4.19 -0.27
N ILE A 26 8.22 -3.26 0.68
CA ILE A 26 7.36 -2.06 0.54
C ILE A 26 7.68 -1.27 -0.74
N LYS A 27 8.95 -1.26 -1.17
CA LYS A 27 9.39 -0.62 -2.42
C LYS A 27 8.85 -1.34 -3.66
N GLN A 28 8.85 -2.68 -3.67
CA GLN A 28 8.28 -3.47 -4.76
C GLN A 28 6.76 -3.32 -4.82
N VAL A 29 6.09 -3.29 -3.66
CA VAL A 29 4.65 -3.02 -3.58
C VAL A 29 4.32 -1.64 -4.16
N ALA A 30 5.08 -0.61 -3.82
CA ALA A 30 4.91 0.73 -4.37
C ALA A 30 5.07 0.75 -5.91
N ALA A 31 6.13 0.12 -6.43
CA ALA A 31 6.37 0.02 -7.86
C ALA A 31 5.26 -0.75 -8.60
N ALA A 32 4.77 -1.85 -8.03
CA ALA A 32 3.68 -2.66 -8.60
C ALA A 32 2.34 -1.89 -8.67
N LEU A 33 2.18 -0.88 -7.82
CA LEU A 33 1.01 0.00 -7.78
C LEU A 33 1.19 1.27 -8.64
N GLY A 34 2.31 1.42 -9.34
CA GLY A 34 2.61 2.58 -10.17
C GLY A 34 3.14 3.80 -9.41
N PHE A 35 3.58 3.63 -8.17
CA PHE A 35 4.27 4.70 -7.44
C PHE A 35 5.76 4.71 -7.76
N ASP A 36 6.22 5.84 -8.29
CA ASP A 36 7.64 6.08 -8.56
C ASP A 36 8.49 6.08 -7.28
N ASN A 37 7.93 6.63 -6.19
CA ASN A 37 8.62 6.75 -4.91
C ASN A 37 7.86 6.06 -3.77
N PRO A 38 8.50 5.12 -3.01
CA PRO A 38 7.85 4.45 -1.88
C PRO A 38 7.37 5.40 -0.77
N ALA A 39 7.97 6.59 -0.63
CA ALA A 39 7.48 7.58 0.33
C ALA A 39 6.10 8.15 -0.06
N ASN A 40 5.83 8.30 -1.37
CA ASN A 40 4.51 8.73 -1.85
C ASN A 40 3.48 7.63 -1.62
N PHE A 41 3.84 6.39 -1.92
CA PHE A 41 3.01 5.23 -1.57
C PHE A 41 2.70 5.19 -0.08
N GLY A 42 3.69 5.37 0.79
CA GLY A 42 3.49 5.36 2.24
C GLY A 42 2.49 6.43 2.72
N LYS A 43 2.54 7.64 2.14
CA LYS A 43 1.56 8.71 2.43
C LYS A 43 0.16 8.36 1.94
N ALA A 44 0.05 7.85 0.71
CA ALA A 44 -1.21 7.46 0.12
C ALA A 44 -1.85 6.28 0.88
N PHE A 45 -1.08 5.22 1.15
CA PHE A 45 -1.50 4.07 1.92
C PHE A 45 -1.96 4.45 3.33
N LYS A 46 -1.22 5.34 4.02
CA LYS A 46 -1.65 5.86 5.32
C LYS A 46 -2.96 6.65 5.23
N ARG A 47 -3.20 7.39 4.15
CA ARG A 47 -4.46 8.09 3.91
C ARG A 47 -5.62 7.11 3.67
N TRP A 48 -5.37 5.98 3.01
CA TRP A 48 -6.40 4.98 2.71
C TRP A 48 -6.71 4.02 3.87
N CYS A 49 -5.67 3.58 4.60
CA CYS A 49 -5.74 2.53 5.60
C CYS A 49 -5.53 3.04 7.04
N GLY A 50 -5.17 4.32 7.22
CA GLY A 50 -4.89 4.93 8.53
C GLY A 50 -3.50 4.62 9.11
N VAL A 51 -2.84 3.56 8.64
CA VAL A 51 -1.54 3.09 9.13
C VAL A 51 -0.49 3.05 8.01
N SER A 52 0.80 3.08 8.35
CA SER A 52 1.86 2.92 7.35
C SER A 52 1.94 1.48 6.86
N PRO A 53 2.35 1.24 5.60
CA PRO A 53 2.40 -0.11 5.03
C PRO A 53 3.39 -1.02 5.77
N GLY A 54 4.49 -0.48 6.31
CA GLY A 54 5.41 -1.23 7.18
C GLY A 54 4.78 -1.65 8.50
N ARG A 55 3.95 -0.80 9.12
CA ARG A 55 3.21 -1.16 10.35
C ARG A 55 2.10 -2.17 10.05
N TYR A 56 1.44 -2.05 8.91
CA TYR A 56 0.45 -3.00 8.43
C TYR A 56 1.08 -4.39 8.25
N ARG A 57 2.22 -4.48 7.56
CA ARG A 57 2.98 -5.73 7.39
C ARG A 57 3.45 -6.31 8.73
N SER A 58 4.02 -5.48 9.61
CA SER A 58 4.50 -5.96 10.91
C SER A 58 3.38 -6.45 11.85
N GLY A 59 2.17 -5.87 11.74
CA GLY A 59 1.00 -6.33 12.50
C GLY A 59 0.34 -7.58 11.91
N ALA A 60 0.46 -7.81 10.60
CA ALA A 60 0.00 -9.04 9.95
C ALA A 60 0.95 -10.23 10.19
N ALA A 61 2.26 -9.97 10.28
CA ALA A 61 3.30 -11.00 10.50
C ALA A 61 3.42 -11.47 11.97
N SER A 62 2.41 -11.26 12.82
CA SER A 62 2.37 -11.73 14.21
C SER A 62 1.17 -12.65 14.50
N ALA A 63 0.77 -13.47 13.52
CA ALA A 63 -0.20 -14.56 13.70
C ALA A 63 0.34 -15.86 13.10
#